data_AF-A0A967W0C7-F1
#
_entry.id   AF-A0A967W0C7-F1
#
_cell.length_a   1.000
_cell.length_b   1.000
_cell.length_c   1.000
_cell.angle_alpha   90.00
_cell.angle_beta   90.00
_cell.angle_gamma   90.00
#
_symmetry.space_group_name_H-M   'P 1'
#
loop_
_entity.id
_entity.type
_entity.pdbx_description
1 polymer ?
#
loop_
_entity_poly.entity_id
_entity_poly.type
_entity_poly.pdbx_seq_one_letter_code
_entity_poly.pdbx_strand_id
1 'polypeptide(L)'
;RDDRSMGLLWGIDPAFDYLNPTTWTGDFGLYFVNGAVSPQYRVGGQGLKANINYHCPMQLIFTDHSDPDNMIIDLVNTWIDVNDFKVESLNVRSNDDALDLFMHGRENTSMWYEGKGYRLEMGDPSSAFIYIGEQGLSAYFEYLMYEITGNALWRKRAFEQMDFILKGQNTNPDDPNYGVVHTAYSLVDYGPAGKGFNSYDRGTNPGYKIDLNIYLGRYMLHMWNRVKRHEQIDRQDWYKAAILAIDWGLRQQNSDGGLPQKIAFEPINKRLDQDWMGTGQPQYVKHPISGEKSISTTSGRALPALWHIYKITGNEKYQKFMKEIENYNLKAFQNKFLFNSHHPDLPPHTLEEAGIWGICEYWLNRYDETKNSEYLKHAEANAHLSLTWKCPK
;
A
#
# COMPACT_ATOMS: atom_id res chain seq x y z
N ARG A 1 21.61 -2.47 -19.44
CA ARG A 1 22.76 -3.40 -19.55
C ARG A 1 23.17 -3.82 -18.14
N ASP A 2 23.71 -5.03 -17.94
CA ASP A 2 24.11 -5.49 -16.61
C ASP A 2 25.21 -4.64 -15.98
N ASP A 3 26.03 -3.99 -16.82
CA ASP A 3 27.07 -3.03 -16.43
C ASP A 3 26.53 -1.65 -16.01
N ARG A 4 25.21 -1.40 -16.15
CA ARG A 4 24.54 -0.10 -15.94
C ARG A 4 25.26 1.08 -16.60
N SER A 5 26.00 0.84 -17.67
CA SER A 5 26.79 1.87 -18.36
C SER A 5 25.96 2.91 -19.11
N MET A 6 24.65 2.65 -19.28
CA MET A 6 23.72 3.53 -19.98
C MET A 6 22.29 3.28 -19.51
N GLY A 7 21.60 4.35 -19.13
CA GLY A 7 20.17 4.39 -18.87
C GLY A 7 19.40 4.90 -20.09
N LEU A 8 18.15 4.46 -20.23
CA LEU A 8 17.23 4.91 -21.29
C LEU A 8 15.84 5.10 -20.70
N LEU A 9 15.33 6.33 -20.78
CA LEU A 9 13.92 6.63 -20.68
C LEU A 9 13.36 6.82 -22.10
N TRP A 10 12.26 6.15 -22.38
CA TRP A 10 11.61 6.25 -23.68
C TRP A 10 10.09 6.27 -23.53
N GLY A 11 9.42 6.96 -24.45
CA GLY A 11 7.97 7.10 -24.47
C GLY A 11 7.48 7.54 -25.85
N ILE A 12 6.16 7.51 -26.04
CA ILE A 12 5.53 8.15 -27.20
C ILE A 12 5.73 9.66 -27.04
N ASP A 13 6.04 10.35 -28.14
CA ASP A 13 6.16 11.82 -28.13
C ASP A 13 4.84 12.41 -27.57
N PRO A 14 4.89 13.16 -26.46
CA PRO A 14 3.69 13.72 -25.87
C PRO A 14 2.95 14.65 -26.85
N ALA A 15 3.64 15.30 -27.80
CA ALA A 15 2.97 16.11 -28.83
C ALA A 15 2.09 15.29 -29.79
N PHE A 16 2.28 13.97 -29.85
CA PHE A 16 1.49 13.04 -30.65
C PHE A 16 0.32 12.42 -29.86
N ASP A 17 0.47 12.26 -28.55
CA ASP A 17 -0.49 11.57 -27.68
C ASP A 17 -1.41 12.50 -26.86
N TYR A 18 -1.12 13.81 -26.81
CA TYR A 18 -1.85 14.76 -25.94
C TYR A 18 -3.24 15.21 -26.39
N LEU A 19 -3.94 14.45 -27.22
CA LEU A 19 -5.35 14.74 -27.53
C LEU A 19 -6.18 13.46 -27.60
N ASN A 20 -6.73 13.10 -26.43
CA ASN A 20 -8.04 12.48 -26.20
C ASN A 20 -8.00 11.07 -25.56
N PRO A 21 -8.25 10.92 -24.24
CA PRO A 21 -8.37 9.61 -23.58
C PRO A 21 -9.54 8.74 -24.10
N THR A 22 -10.35 9.26 -25.03
CA THR A 22 -11.40 8.48 -25.74
C THR A 22 -10.96 7.92 -27.10
N THR A 23 -9.74 8.25 -27.58
CA THR A 23 -9.19 7.73 -28.85
C THR A 23 -8.09 6.70 -28.65
N TRP A 24 -7.91 6.16 -27.45
CA TRP A 24 -7.06 4.98 -27.27
C TRP A 24 -7.69 3.80 -28.02
N THR A 25 -7.25 3.55 -29.26
CA THR A 25 -7.89 2.58 -30.16
C THR A 25 -7.53 1.13 -29.83
N GLY A 26 -6.61 0.89 -28.89
CA GLY A 26 -6.10 -0.43 -28.56
C GLY A 26 -5.19 -1.04 -29.62
N ASP A 27 -4.75 -0.27 -30.63
CA ASP A 27 -3.91 -0.74 -31.74
C ASP A 27 -2.40 -0.64 -31.45
N PHE A 28 -2.01 0.19 -30.48
CA PHE A 28 -0.64 0.39 -30.02
C PHE A 28 -0.61 0.37 -28.49
N GLY A 29 0.39 -0.27 -27.90
CA GLY A 29 0.50 -0.30 -26.44
C GLY A 29 1.82 -0.83 -25.93
N LEU A 30 2.12 -0.48 -24.68
CA LEU A 30 3.26 -1.00 -23.95
C LEU A 30 2.86 -2.24 -23.15
N TYR A 31 3.51 -3.36 -23.43
CA TYR A 31 3.29 -4.60 -22.70
C TYR A 31 4.42 -4.87 -21.72
N PHE A 32 4.07 -4.99 -20.44
CA PHE A 32 4.97 -5.41 -19.37
C PHE A 32 4.78 -6.91 -19.14
N VAL A 33 5.75 -7.72 -19.55
CA VAL A 33 5.67 -9.20 -19.43
C VAL A 33 5.60 -9.63 -17.96
N ASN A 34 6.40 -9.00 -17.10
CA ASN A 34 6.55 -9.41 -15.69
C ASN A 34 7.24 -8.35 -14.80
N GLY A 35 7.26 -7.08 -15.21
CA GLY A 35 7.99 -5.99 -14.52
C GLY A 35 9.52 -6.12 -14.56
N ALA A 36 10.08 -7.32 -14.76
CA ALA A 36 11.53 -7.58 -14.81
C ALA A 36 12.13 -7.40 -16.21
N VAL A 37 11.30 -7.43 -17.26
CA VAL A 37 11.70 -7.15 -18.64
C VAL A 37 11.22 -5.76 -19.01
N SER A 38 12.09 -4.97 -19.65
CA SER A 38 11.72 -3.66 -20.18
C SER A 38 10.42 -3.75 -21.00
N PRO A 39 9.52 -2.76 -20.89
CA PRO A 39 8.27 -2.76 -21.63
C PRO A 39 8.53 -3.03 -23.12
N GLN A 40 7.70 -3.87 -23.72
CA GLN A 40 7.75 -4.14 -25.15
C GLN A 40 6.75 -3.24 -25.84
N TYR A 41 7.22 -2.44 -26.80
CA TYR A 41 6.31 -1.77 -27.73
C TYR A 41 5.61 -2.82 -28.58
N ARG A 42 4.27 -2.82 -28.55
CA ARG A 42 3.44 -3.70 -29.35
C ARG A 42 2.54 -2.88 -30.26
N VAL A 43 2.49 -3.32 -31.52
CA VAL A 43 1.58 -2.83 -32.55
C VAL A 43 0.71 -4.02 -32.93
N GLY A 44 -0.60 -3.90 -32.77
CA GLY A 44 -1.55 -4.98 -33.04
C GLY A 44 -2.87 -4.80 -32.31
N GLY A 45 -3.94 -4.75 -33.09
CA GLY A 45 -5.34 -4.62 -32.66
C GLY A 45 -6.26 -4.81 -33.87
N GLN A 46 -7.57 -4.91 -33.65
CA GLN A 46 -8.52 -5.06 -34.77
C GLN A 46 -8.68 -3.78 -35.63
N GLY A 47 -8.04 -2.66 -35.24
CA GLY A 47 -8.14 -1.37 -35.94
C GLY A 47 -7.05 -1.12 -37.00
N LEU A 48 -5.98 -1.93 -37.05
CA LEU A 48 -4.94 -1.79 -38.08
C LEU A 48 -5.43 -2.31 -39.44
N LYS A 49 -5.33 -1.48 -40.48
CA LYS A 49 -5.76 -1.79 -41.84
C LYS A 49 -4.57 -2.07 -42.74
N ALA A 50 -4.72 -3.05 -43.62
CA ALA A 50 -3.72 -3.36 -44.64
C ALA A 50 -3.46 -2.12 -45.53
N ASN A 51 -2.20 -1.96 -45.97
CA ASN A 51 -1.74 -0.91 -46.88
C ASN A 51 -1.83 0.54 -46.32
N ILE A 52 -1.94 0.70 -44.99
CA ILE A 52 -1.73 1.99 -44.32
C ILE A 52 -0.30 2.01 -43.75
N ASN A 53 0.43 3.10 -43.99
CA ASN A 53 1.70 3.37 -43.30
C ASN A 53 1.41 4.06 -41.97
N TYR A 54 1.74 3.39 -40.86
CA TYR A 54 1.59 3.94 -39.52
C TYR A 54 2.93 4.53 -39.05
N HIS A 55 2.87 5.68 -38.39
CA HIS A 55 4.01 6.33 -37.76
C HIS A 55 3.70 6.56 -36.28
N CYS A 56 4.64 6.21 -35.39
CA CYS A 56 4.56 6.51 -33.96
C CYS A 56 5.87 7.23 -33.57
N PRO A 57 5.83 8.55 -33.35
CA PRO A 57 7.01 9.29 -32.91
C PRO A 57 7.36 8.86 -31.48
N MET A 58 8.64 8.60 -31.26
CA MET A 58 9.19 8.18 -29.98
C MET A 58 10.24 9.16 -29.51
N GLN A 59 10.25 9.46 -28.22
CA GLN A 59 11.31 10.19 -27.56
C GLN A 59 12.24 9.21 -26.86
N LEU A 60 13.55 9.41 -27.02
CA LEU A 60 14.60 8.60 -26.38
C LEU A 60 15.53 9.53 -25.61
N ILE A 61 15.65 9.32 -24.31
CA ILE A 61 16.48 10.12 -23.40
C ILE A 61 17.48 9.17 -22.75
N PHE A 62 18.76 9.51 -22.87
CA PHE A 62 19.86 8.67 -22.40
C PHE A 62 20.62 9.35 -21.27
N THR A 63 21.19 8.53 -20.40
CA THR A 63 22.13 8.98 -19.35
C THR A 63 23.27 7.97 -19.23
N ASP A 64 24.44 8.42 -18.80
CA ASP A 64 25.63 7.61 -18.52
C ASP A 64 25.86 7.38 -17.01
N HIS A 65 24.95 7.84 -16.15
CA HIS A 65 24.98 7.52 -14.73
C HIS A 65 24.92 6.01 -14.50
N SER A 66 25.81 5.50 -13.63
CA SER A 66 25.86 4.07 -13.28
C SER A 66 25.06 3.73 -12.01
N ASP A 67 24.77 4.75 -11.19
CA ASP A 67 23.95 4.65 -10.00
C ASP A 67 22.45 4.73 -10.37
N PRO A 68 21.60 3.78 -9.91
CA PRO A 68 20.19 3.73 -10.28
C PRO A 68 19.40 4.99 -9.94
N ASP A 69 19.64 5.62 -8.78
CA ASP A 69 18.86 6.79 -8.38
C ASP A 69 19.23 8.02 -9.21
N ASN A 70 20.53 8.27 -9.38
CA ASN A 70 20.98 9.35 -10.27
C ASN A 70 20.52 9.14 -11.71
N MET A 71 20.49 7.88 -12.18
CA MET A 71 19.95 7.54 -13.49
C MET A 71 18.46 7.92 -13.61
N ILE A 72 17.62 7.57 -12.63
CA ILE A 72 16.19 7.94 -12.66
C ILE A 72 16.02 9.46 -12.64
N ILE A 73 16.72 10.13 -11.73
CA ILE A 73 16.61 11.58 -11.52
C ILE A 73 17.02 12.33 -12.80
N ASP A 74 18.16 11.99 -13.39
CA ASP A 74 18.67 12.64 -14.60
C ASP A 74 17.76 12.39 -15.81
N LEU A 75 17.30 11.16 -16.01
CA LEU A 75 16.39 10.81 -17.11
C LEU A 75 15.07 11.57 -17.03
N VAL A 76 14.44 11.62 -15.84
CA VAL A 76 13.14 12.27 -15.68
C VAL A 76 13.28 13.79 -15.70
N ASN A 77 14.33 14.37 -15.11
CA ASN A 77 14.57 15.82 -15.22
C ASN A 77 14.83 16.24 -16.67
N THR A 78 15.67 15.50 -17.40
CA THR A 78 15.88 15.77 -18.83
C THR A 78 14.58 15.65 -19.62
N TRP A 79 13.71 14.68 -19.28
CA TRP A 79 12.39 14.56 -19.89
C TRP A 79 11.49 15.75 -19.59
N ILE A 80 11.47 16.24 -18.35
CA ILE A 80 10.73 17.44 -17.96
C ILE A 80 11.23 18.64 -18.78
N ASP A 81 12.54 18.83 -18.85
CA ASP A 81 13.17 19.96 -19.54
C ASP A 81 12.90 19.94 -21.05
N VAL A 82 13.06 18.79 -21.70
CA VAL A 82 12.86 18.66 -23.16
C VAL A 82 11.40 18.88 -23.55
N ASN A 83 10.46 18.48 -22.70
CA ASN A 83 9.02 18.60 -22.98
C ASN A 83 8.39 19.87 -22.41
N ASP A 84 9.16 20.74 -21.75
CA ASP A 84 8.66 21.88 -20.95
C ASP A 84 7.50 21.43 -20.05
N PHE A 85 7.63 20.23 -19.46
CA PHE A 85 6.55 19.62 -18.68
C PHE A 85 6.29 20.48 -17.44
N LYS A 86 5.14 21.14 -17.44
CA LYS A 86 4.67 21.94 -16.32
C LYS A 86 3.47 21.24 -15.72
N VAL A 87 3.49 21.08 -14.40
CA VAL A 87 2.25 20.83 -13.68
C VAL A 87 1.37 22.04 -13.94
N GLU A 88 0.22 21.85 -14.60
CA GLU A 88 -0.77 22.91 -14.75
C GLU A 88 -1.00 23.59 -13.40
N SER A 89 -1.31 24.88 -13.37
CA SER A 89 -1.62 25.56 -12.11
C SER A 89 -2.84 24.89 -11.49
N LEU A 90 -2.60 23.91 -10.61
CA LEU A 90 -3.63 23.31 -9.81
C LEU A 90 -4.11 24.43 -8.87
N ASN A 91 -5.41 24.73 -8.91
CA ASN A 91 -6.03 25.48 -7.83
C ASN A 91 -6.06 24.56 -6.60
N VAL A 92 -4.91 24.45 -5.93
CA VAL A 92 -4.77 23.67 -4.70
C VAL A 92 -5.46 24.48 -3.61
N ARG A 93 -6.46 23.88 -2.97
CA ARG A 93 -7.12 24.46 -1.80
C ARG A 93 -6.09 24.68 -0.70
N SER A 94 -6.33 25.67 0.16
CA SER A 94 -5.52 25.80 1.38
C SER A 94 -5.68 24.54 2.24
N ASN A 95 -4.68 24.26 3.10
CA ASN A 95 -4.76 23.13 4.03
C ASN A 95 -6.00 23.25 4.94
N ASP A 96 -6.36 24.47 5.34
CA ASP A 96 -7.52 24.74 6.20
C ASP A 96 -8.82 24.43 5.45
N ASP A 97 -8.98 24.92 4.21
CA ASP A 97 -10.15 24.61 3.38
C ASP A 97 -10.28 23.10 3.11
N ALA A 98 -9.16 22.41 2.87
CA ALA A 98 -9.15 20.97 2.64
C ALA A 98 -9.54 20.19 3.91
N LEU A 99 -9.05 20.61 5.08
CA LEU A 99 -9.39 20.03 6.37
C LEU A 99 -10.86 20.25 6.71
N ASP A 100 -11.38 21.46 6.50
CA ASP A 100 -12.79 21.79 6.75
C ASP A 100 -13.73 20.96 5.87
N LEU A 101 -13.42 20.82 4.58
CA LEU A 101 -14.18 19.95 3.68
C LEU A 101 -14.14 18.49 4.11
N PHE A 102 -12.97 18.00 4.52
CA PHE A 102 -12.81 16.64 5.01
C PHE A 102 -13.64 16.39 6.28
N MET A 103 -13.57 17.30 7.27
CA MET A 103 -14.34 17.22 8.51
C MET A 103 -15.84 17.27 8.24
N HIS A 104 -16.30 18.21 7.42
CA HIS A 104 -17.71 18.35 7.08
C HIS A 104 -18.25 17.11 6.36
N GLY A 105 -17.48 16.53 5.44
CA GLY A 105 -17.83 15.29 4.76
C GLY A 105 -17.90 14.09 5.72
N ARG A 106 -16.93 13.97 6.62
CA ARG A 106 -16.87 12.91 7.65
C ARG A 106 -18.01 13.02 8.66
N GLU A 107 -18.37 14.23 9.07
CA GLU A 107 -19.42 14.44 10.07
C GLU A 107 -20.78 13.95 9.56
N ASN A 108 -21.09 14.27 8.30
CA ASN A 108 -22.38 14.06 7.66
C ASN A 108 -22.49 12.77 6.85
N THR A 109 -21.46 11.91 6.86
CA THR A 109 -21.47 10.70 6.03
C THR A 109 -22.43 9.63 6.54
N SER A 110 -23.14 9.00 5.61
CA SER A 110 -23.96 7.81 5.87
C SER A 110 -23.14 6.52 5.93
N MET A 111 -21.83 6.59 5.65
CA MET A 111 -20.94 5.43 5.71
C MET A 111 -20.51 5.06 7.12
N TRP A 112 -20.78 5.90 8.13
CA TRP A 112 -20.45 5.63 9.52
C TRP A 112 -21.39 4.59 10.14
N TYR A 113 -20.80 3.50 10.66
CA TYR A 113 -21.49 2.50 11.46
C TYR A 113 -21.03 2.61 12.91
N GLU A 114 -21.94 3.07 13.78
CA GLU A 114 -21.68 3.27 15.21
C GLU A 114 -21.10 2.01 15.88
N GLY A 115 -20.07 2.20 16.70
CA GLY A 115 -19.36 1.13 17.39
C GLY A 115 -18.49 0.25 16.48
N LYS A 116 -18.38 0.57 15.18
CA LYS A 116 -17.66 -0.26 14.21
C LYS A 116 -16.66 0.52 13.37
N GLY A 117 -17.07 1.54 12.62
CA GLY A 117 -16.21 2.22 11.65
C GLY A 117 -16.94 2.61 10.36
N TYR A 118 -16.17 2.95 9.32
CA TYR A 118 -16.72 3.36 8.04
C TYR A 118 -16.86 2.19 7.07
N ARG A 119 -18.04 2.06 6.47
CA ARG A 119 -18.22 1.24 5.27
C ARG A 119 -17.38 1.83 4.14
N LEU A 120 -16.78 0.94 3.34
CA LEU A 120 -15.87 1.33 2.27
C LEU A 120 -16.56 2.16 1.17
N GLU A 121 -17.70 1.70 0.64
CA GLU A 121 -18.41 2.36 -0.45
C GLU A 121 -19.92 2.15 -0.34
N MET A 122 -20.73 3.10 -0.84
CA MET A 122 -22.19 2.98 -0.90
C MET A 122 -22.67 2.41 -2.25
N GLY A 123 -23.85 1.80 -2.27
CA GLY A 123 -24.54 1.43 -3.51
C GLY A 123 -24.22 0.04 -4.08
N ASP A 124 -23.06 -0.54 -3.76
CA ASP A 124 -22.70 -1.91 -4.18
C ASP A 124 -22.77 -2.90 -2.99
N PRO A 125 -23.63 -3.94 -3.04
CA PRO A 125 -23.65 -4.99 -2.02
C PRO A 125 -22.30 -5.71 -1.86
N SER A 126 -21.47 -5.76 -2.90
CA SER A 126 -20.14 -6.38 -2.88
C SER A 126 -19.10 -5.60 -2.07
N SER A 127 -19.34 -4.30 -1.87
CA SER A 127 -18.52 -3.38 -1.08
C SER A 127 -19.14 -3.05 0.29
N ALA A 128 -20.15 -3.81 0.71
CA ALA A 128 -20.78 -3.68 2.02
C ALA A 128 -19.92 -4.30 3.14
N PHE A 129 -18.72 -3.76 3.33
CA PHE A 129 -17.81 -4.13 4.42
C PHE A 129 -17.07 -2.92 4.97
N ILE A 130 -16.52 -3.09 6.17
CA ILE A 130 -15.60 -2.15 6.82
C ILE A 130 -14.20 -2.70 6.63
N TYR A 131 -13.28 -1.86 6.16
CA TYR A 131 -11.90 -2.28 5.90
C TYR A 131 -11.02 -2.07 7.14
N ILE A 132 -10.85 -3.15 7.91
CA ILE A 132 -10.16 -3.17 9.20
C ILE A 132 -8.67 -2.82 9.06
N GLY A 133 -8.04 -3.23 7.95
CA GLY A 133 -6.61 -2.97 7.70
C GLY A 133 -6.23 -1.48 7.71
N GLU A 134 -7.17 -0.60 7.33
CA GLU A 134 -6.96 0.86 7.33
C GLU A 134 -7.69 1.59 8.45
N GLN A 135 -8.46 0.86 9.24
CA GLN A 135 -9.27 1.45 10.30
C GLN A 135 -8.43 2.11 11.39
N GLY A 136 -7.22 1.61 11.66
CA GLY A 136 -6.28 2.26 12.59
C GLY A 136 -5.86 3.65 12.13
N LEU A 137 -5.59 3.84 10.83
CA LEU A 137 -5.30 5.16 10.25
C LEU A 137 -6.51 6.09 10.40
N SER A 138 -7.71 5.59 10.07
CA SER A 138 -8.96 6.35 10.21
C SER A 138 -9.18 6.80 11.66
N ALA A 139 -8.98 5.92 12.63
CA ALA A 139 -9.09 6.25 14.05
C ALA A 139 -8.03 7.27 14.49
N TYR A 140 -6.78 7.11 14.01
CA TYR A 140 -5.71 8.06 14.26
C TYR A 140 -6.05 9.46 13.74
N PHE A 141 -6.51 9.58 12.50
CA PHE A 141 -6.93 10.87 11.94
C PHE A 141 -8.08 11.51 12.70
N GLU A 142 -9.09 10.74 13.12
CA GLU A 142 -10.15 11.27 13.97
C GLU A 142 -9.65 11.76 15.32
N TYR A 143 -8.69 11.06 15.91
CA TYR A 143 -8.08 11.54 17.14
C TYR A 143 -7.28 12.85 16.92
N LEU A 144 -6.61 13.01 15.77
CA LEU A 144 -6.00 14.29 15.40
C LEU A 144 -7.05 15.40 15.29
N MET A 145 -8.19 15.13 14.65
CA MET A 145 -9.29 16.09 14.54
C MET A 145 -9.86 16.45 15.91
N TYR A 146 -9.96 15.50 16.84
CA TYR A 146 -10.34 15.78 18.23
C TYR A 146 -9.35 16.74 18.89
N GLU A 147 -8.04 16.52 18.77
CA GLU A 147 -7.05 17.42 19.36
C GLU A 147 -7.09 18.84 18.77
N ILE A 148 -7.35 18.96 17.47
CA ILE A 148 -7.43 20.26 16.78
C ILE A 148 -8.70 21.01 17.18
N THR A 149 -9.84 20.32 17.26
CA THR A 149 -11.15 20.97 17.36
C THR A 149 -11.78 20.92 18.75
N GLY A 150 -11.32 20.02 19.62
CA GLY A 150 -11.98 19.68 20.88
C GLY A 150 -13.32 18.94 20.74
N ASN A 151 -13.77 18.62 19.52
CA ASN A 151 -15.08 17.99 19.31
C ASN A 151 -15.09 16.52 19.76
N ALA A 152 -15.89 16.21 20.78
CA ALA A 152 -16.00 14.89 21.38
C ALA A 152 -16.50 13.79 20.43
N LEU A 153 -17.18 14.15 19.33
CA LEU A 153 -17.58 13.20 18.29
C LEU A 153 -16.36 12.46 17.74
N TRP A 154 -15.29 13.18 17.39
CA TRP A 154 -14.11 12.59 16.79
C TRP A 154 -13.38 11.66 17.75
N ARG A 155 -13.31 12.05 19.03
CA ARG A 155 -12.78 11.18 20.08
C ARG A 155 -13.61 9.89 20.22
N LYS A 156 -14.94 10.00 20.25
CA LYS A 156 -15.86 8.86 20.34
C LYS A 156 -15.61 7.90 19.18
N ARG A 157 -15.63 8.40 17.93
CA ARG A 157 -15.45 7.56 16.73
C ARG A 157 -14.06 6.91 16.68
N ALA A 158 -13.01 7.62 17.07
CA ALA A 158 -11.65 7.08 17.14
C ALA A 158 -11.56 5.89 18.11
N PHE A 159 -12.13 6.03 19.32
CA PHE A 159 -12.14 4.95 20.31
C PHE A 159 -12.98 3.76 19.87
N GLU A 160 -14.17 4.00 19.32
CA GLU A 160 -15.05 2.94 18.81
C GLU A 160 -14.38 2.12 17.70
N GLN A 161 -13.69 2.80 16.78
CA GLN A 161 -12.93 2.11 15.73
C GLN A 161 -11.81 1.24 16.31
N MET A 162 -11.04 1.77 17.27
CA MET A 162 -9.95 1.03 17.92
C MET A 162 -10.46 -0.18 18.72
N ASP A 163 -11.57 -0.02 19.45
CA ASP A 163 -12.17 -1.11 20.22
C ASP A 163 -12.79 -2.18 19.32
N PHE A 164 -13.29 -1.79 18.14
CA PHE A 164 -13.80 -2.73 17.16
C PHE A 164 -12.69 -3.57 16.51
N ILE A 165 -11.54 -2.96 16.21
CA ILE A 165 -10.37 -3.68 15.67
C ILE A 165 -9.98 -4.88 16.55
N LEU A 166 -10.00 -4.70 17.88
CA LEU A 166 -9.63 -5.77 18.83
C LEU A 166 -10.48 -7.03 18.66
N LYS A 167 -11.75 -6.89 18.26
CA LYS A 167 -12.67 -8.02 18.06
C LYS A 167 -12.31 -8.87 16.85
N GLY A 168 -11.52 -8.33 15.92
CA GLY A 168 -11.06 -9.02 14.72
C GLY A 168 -9.70 -9.70 14.87
N GLN A 169 -9.08 -9.66 16.06
CA GLN A 169 -7.79 -10.28 16.31
C GLN A 169 -7.93 -11.75 16.73
N ASN A 170 -7.11 -12.62 16.14
CA ASN A 170 -6.94 -13.98 16.61
C ASN A 170 -6.18 -13.99 17.94
N THR A 171 -6.87 -14.35 19.01
CA THR A 171 -6.34 -14.37 20.38
C THR A 171 -6.04 -15.78 20.88
N ASN A 172 -6.20 -16.82 20.05
CA ASN A 172 -5.86 -18.18 20.42
C ASN A 172 -4.33 -18.41 20.33
N PRO A 173 -3.61 -18.62 21.46
CA PRO A 173 -2.16 -18.81 21.44
C PRO A 173 -1.73 -20.13 20.76
N ASP A 174 -2.62 -21.09 20.62
CA ASP A 174 -2.34 -22.38 19.97
C ASP A 174 -2.53 -22.34 18.44
N ASP A 175 -3.12 -21.26 17.91
CA ASP A 175 -3.25 -21.06 16.47
C ASP A 175 -1.91 -20.55 15.90
N PRO A 176 -1.38 -21.16 14.81
CA PRO A 176 -0.23 -20.62 14.07
C PRO A 176 -0.37 -19.14 13.66
N ASN A 177 -1.60 -18.65 13.54
CA ASN A 177 -1.93 -17.27 13.21
C ASN A 177 -2.22 -16.39 14.44
N TYR A 178 -1.83 -16.82 15.65
CA TYR A 178 -1.97 -16.03 16.86
C TYR A 178 -1.42 -14.60 16.67
N GLY A 179 -2.28 -13.62 16.93
CA GLY A 179 -2.00 -12.20 16.81
C GLY A 179 -2.48 -11.55 15.50
N VAL A 180 -2.82 -12.32 14.46
CA VAL A 180 -3.33 -11.75 13.20
C VAL A 180 -4.66 -11.03 13.41
N VAL A 181 -4.83 -9.90 12.75
CA VAL A 181 -6.10 -9.18 12.63
C VAL A 181 -6.66 -9.39 11.23
N HIS A 182 -7.95 -9.72 11.16
CA HIS A 182 -8.68 -9.80 9.90
C HIS A 182 -8.73 -8.45 9.18
N THR A 183 -8.71 -8.47 7.85
CA THR A 183 -8.55 -7.25 7.02
C THR A 183 -9.87 -6.55 6.75
N ALA A 184 -10.99 -7.26 6.88
CA ALA A 184 -12.32 -6.76 6.63
C ALA A 184 -13.34 -7.25 7.65
N TYR A 185 -14.45 -6.52 7.76
CA TYR A 185 -15.67 -6.94 8.44
C TYR A 185 -16.85 -6.78 7.49
N SER A 186 -17.40 -7.90 7.03
CA SER A 186 -18.57 -7.92 6.14
C SER A 186 -19.83 -7.51 6.90
N LEU A 187 -20.56 -6.52 6.39
CA LEU A 187 -21.82 -6.03 6.96
C LEU A 187 -23.01 -6.89 6.54
N VAL A 188 -22.88 -7.57 5.40
CA VAL A 188 -23.87 -8.46 4.79
C VAL A 188 -23.26 -9.84 4.57
N ASP A 189 -24.11 -10.83 4.31
CA ASP A 189 -23.64 -12.13 3.84
C ASP A 189 -23.16 -11.99 2.39
N TYR A 190 -21.84 -11.87 2.22
CA TYR A 190 -21.21 -11.71 0.92
C TYR A 190 -20.18 -12.80 0.67
N GLY A 191 -20.46 -13.64 -0.33
CA GLY A 191 -19.56 -14.71 -0.76
C GLY A 191 -19.23 -15.74 0.34
N PRO A 192 -18.10 -16.46 0.23
CA PRO A 192 -17.70 -17.48 1.21
C PRO A 192 -17.30 -16.91 2.58
N ALA A 193 -17.17 -15.58 2.70
CA ALA A 193 -16.81 -14.92 3.96
C ALA A 193 -17.96 -14.89 4.97
N GLY A 194 -19.22 -14.87 4.50
CA GLY A 194 -20.38 -14.57 5.34
C GLY A 194 -20.29 -13.20 6.01
N LYS A 195 -21.24 -12.90 6.90
CA LYS A 195 -21.19 -11.71 7.77
C LYS A 195 -20.14 -11.88 8.88
N GLY A 196 -19.30 -10.88 9.09
CA GLY A 196 -18.30 -10.88 10.16
C GLY A 196 -16.87 -10.58 9.71
N PHE A 197 -15.93 -10.72 10.65
CA PHE A 197 -14.51 -10.52 10.42
C PHE A 197 -13.97 -11.57 9.44
N ASN A 198 -13.21 -11.13 8.45
CA ASN A 198 -12.62 -12.02 7.46
C ASN A 198 -11.43 -11.38 6.73
N SER A 199 -10.75 -12.18 5.90
CA SER A 199 -9.68 -11.71 5.02
C SER A 199 -9.85 -12.23 3.59
N TYR A 200 -11.09 -12.16 3.06
CA TYR A 200 -11.38 -12.60 1.69
C TYR A 200 -11.18 -11.48 0.65
N ASP A 201 -11.12 -10.21 1.08
CA ASP A 201 -10.83 -9.03 0.24
C ASP A 201 -11.57 -9.04 -1.10
N ARG A 202 -12.91 -8.93 -1.02
CA ARG A 202 -13.85 -9.00 -2.16
C ARG A 202 -13.77 -10.32 -2.96
N GLY A 203 -13.16 -11.37 -2.41
CA GLY A 203 -12.96 -12.66 -3.06
C GLY A 203 -11.84 -12.68 -4.11
N THR A 204 -11.16 -11.55 -4.34
CA THR A 204 -10.14 -11.43 -5.40
C THR A 204 -8.76 -11.89 -4.94
N ASN A 205 -8.47 -11.76 -3.64
CA ASN A 205 -7.16 -12.10 -3.09
C ASN A 205 -7.25 -12.66 -1.65
N PRO A 206 -7.96 -13.77 -1.40
CA PRO A 206 -8.19 -14.27 -0.04
C PRO A 206 -6.89 -14.71 0.66
N GLY A 207 -6.77 -14.36 1.95
CA GLY A 207 -5.68 -14.72 2.86
C GLY A 207 -5.32 -13.58 3.81
N TYR A 208 -4.58 -13.88 4.88
CA TYR A 208 -4.13 -12.87 5.83
C TYR A 208 -3.07 -11.95 5.21
N LYS A 209 -3.18 -10.64 5.45
CA LYS A 209 -2.30 -9.62 4.86
C LYS A 209 -1.29 -9.12 5.86
N ILE A 210 -0.02 -9.33 5.54
CA ILE A 210 1.10 -9.10 6.46
C ILE A 210 1.36 -7.60 6.61
N ASP A 211 1.48 -6.90 5.48
CA ASP A 211 1.65 -5.46 5.43
C ASP A 211 0.51 -4.72 6.11
N LEU A 212 -0.75 -5.12 5.88
CA LEU A 212 -1.89 -4.50 6.54
C LEU A 212 -1.89 -4.70 8.05
N ASN A 213 -1.42 -5.85 8.55
CA ASN A 213 -1.27 -6.07 10.00
C ASN A 213 -0.17 -5.19 10.60
N ILE A 214 0.98 -5.07 9.92
CA ILE A 214 2.07 -4.18 10.35
C ILE A 214 1.64 -2.72 10.28
N TYR A 215 0.94 -2.33 9.20
CA TYR A 215 0.39 -1.00 8.99
C TYR A 215 -0.67 -0.64 10.03
N LEU A 216 -1.63 -1.53 10.28
CA LEU A 216 -2.63 -1.37 11.33
C LEU A 216 -1.94 -1.22 12.70
N GLY A 217 -0.97 -2.09 13.00
CA GLY A 217 -0.17 -2.04 14.22
C GLY A 217 0.54 -0.70 14.42
N ARG A 218 1.12 -0.11 13.37
CA ARG A 218 1.70 1.26 13.41
C ARG A 218 0.68 2.26 13.95
N TYR A 219 -0.53 2.28 13.40
CA TYR A 219 -1.53 3.27 13.81
C TYR A 219 -2.17 2.97 15.16
N MET A 220 -2.31 1.70 15.53
CA MET A 220 -2.74 1.32 16.87
C MET A 220 -1.73 1.79 17.94
N LEU A 221 -0.42 1.66 17.67
CA LEU A 221 0.63 2.18 18.55
C LEU A 221 0.63 3.70 18.61
N HIS A 222 0.44 4.39 17.48
CA HIS A 222 0.30 5.84 17.45
C HIS A 222 -0.90 6.29 18.29
N MET A 223 -2.05 5.63 18.13
CA MET A 223 -3.25 5.89 18.94
C MET A 223 -2.99 5.69 20.43
N TRP A 224 -2.45 4.54 20.82
CA TRP A 224 -2.11 4.25 22.22
C TRP A 224 -1.18 5.30 22.81
N ASN A 225 -0.06 5.60 22.14
CA ASN A 225 0.93 6.56 22.63
C ASN A 225 0.34 7.97 22.75
N ARG A 226 -0.48 8.37 21.76
CA ARG A 226 -1.06 9.71 21.72
C ARG A 226 -2.15 9.90 22.78
N VAL A 227 -3.08 8.95 22.90
CA VAL A 227 -4.09 8.94 23.98
C VAL A 227 -3.45 8.91 25.36
N LYS A 228 -2.41 8.09 25.55
CA LYS A 228 -1.67 8.04 26.82
C LYS A 228 -1.02 9.39 27.15
N ARG A 229 -0.44 10.08 26.17
CA ARG A 229 0.22 11.38 26.38
C ARG A 229 -0.79 12.53 26.57
N HIS A 230 -1.83 12.58 25.74
CA HIS A 230 -2.78 13.68 25.71
C HIS A 230 -3.82 13.57 26.83
N GLU A 231 -4.34 12.37 27.09
CA GLU A 231 -5.43 12.15 28.05
C GLU A 231 -5.02 11.36 29.29
N GLN A 232 -3.77 10.88 29.39
CA GLN A 232 -3.31 10.06 30.52
C GLN A 232 -4.07 8.73 30.69
N ILE A 233 -4.70 8.25 29.61
CA ILE A 233 -5.40 6.96 29.57
C ILE A 233 -4.47 5.92 28.95
N ASP A 234 -4.10 4.89 29.73
CA ASP A 234 -3.25 3.81 29.24
C ASP A 234 -4.08 2.64 28.68
N ARG A 235 -4.33 2.68 27.36
CA ARG A 235 -4.99 1.60 26.62
C ARG A 235 -4.04 0.43 26.32
N GLN A 236 -3.62 -0.26 27.38
CA GLN A 236 -2.70 -1.41 27.29
C GLN A 236 -3.23 -2.54 26.40
N ASP A 237 -4.54 -2.67 26.26
CA ASP A 237 -5.19 -3.57 25.32
C ASP A 237 -4.89 -3.20 23.86
N TRP A 238 -4.95 -1.91 23.49
CA TRP A 238 -4.53 -1.45 22.17
C TRP A 238 -3.05 -1.69 21.92
N TYR A 239 -2.20 -1.39 22.90
CA TYR A 239 -0.76 -1.64 22.80
C TYR A 239 -0.45 -3.12 22.56
N LYS A 240 -0.98 -4.01 23.41
CA LYS A 240 -0.75 -5.46 23.31
C LYS A 240 -1.25 -6.02 21.99
N ALA A 241 -2.45 -5.63 21.55
CA ALA A 241 -3.00 -6.06 20.29
C ALA A 241 -2.14 -5.61 19.10
N ALA A 242 -1.65 -4.36 19.12
CA ALA A 242 -0.74 -3.86 18.09
C ALA A 242 0.56 -4.68 18.04
N ILE A 243 1.18 -4.94 19.19
CA ILE A 243 2.40 -5.75 19.28
C ILE A 243 2.17 -7.16 18.74
N LEU A 244 1.04 -7.80 19.06
CA LEU A 244 0.70 -9.13 18.55
C LEU A 244 0.53 -9.16 17.02
N ALA A 245 -0.14 -8.16 16.45
CA ALA A 245 -0.32 -8.04 15.00
C ALA A 245 1.02 -7.83 14.27
N ILE A 246 1.86 -6.95 14.82
CA ILE A 246 3.20 -6.67 14.27
C ILE A 246 4.07 -7.91 14.37
N ASP A 247 4.14 -8.54 15.54
CA ASP A 247 4.97 -9.73 15.76
C ASP A 247 4.51 -10.93 14.92
N TRP A 248 3.20 -11.08 14.70
CA TRP A 248 2.70 -12.05 13.73
C TRP A 248 3.25 -11.78 12.33
N GLY A 249 3.20 -10.52 11.86
CA GLY A 249 3.69 -10.14 10.54
C GLY A 249 5.20 -10.35 10.37
N LEU A 250 6.00 -10.03 11.38
CA LEU A 250 7.46 -10.24 11.38
C LEU A 250 7.84 -11.72 11.18
N ARG A 251 7.08 -12.65 11.77
CA ARG A 251 7.35 -14.10 11.66
C ARG A 251 7.09 -14.66 10.26
N GLN A 252 6.50 -13.89 9.35
CA GLN A 252 6.17 -14.30 7.99
C GLN A 252 7.26 -13.98 6.96
N GLN A 253 8.39 -13.41 7.38
CA GLN A 253 9.47 -13.04 6.48
C GLN A 253 10.07 -14.28 5.79
N ASN A 254 10.25 -14.16 4.48
CA ASN A 254 10.90 -15.17 3.68
C ASN A 254 12.43 -15.13 3.86
N SER A 255 13.10 -16.20 3.47
CA SER A 255 14.57 -16.31 3.56
C SER A 255 15.33 -15.31 2.67
N ASP A 256 14.66 -14.68 1.71
CA ASP A 256 15.23 -13.60 0.89
C ASP A 256 15.22 -12.24 1.59
N GLY A 257 14.68 -12.17 2.81
CA GLY A 257 14.58 -10.95 3.63
C GLY A 257 13.32 -10.14 3.38
N GLY A 258 12.50 -10.50 2.38
CA GLY A 258 11.25 -9.83 2.05
C GLY A 258 10.01 -10.47 2.70
N LEU A 259 8.85 -9.89 2.42
CA LEU A 259 7.55 -10.39 2.90
C LEU A 259 6.74 -10.99 1.75
N PRO A 260 6.10 -12.15 1.93
CA PRO A 260 5.18 -12.70 0.95
C PRO A 260 3.93 -11.81 0.86
N GLN A 261 3.18 -11.91 -0.24
CA GLN A 261 2.00 -11.08 -0.43
C GLN A 261 0.93 -11.33 0.64
N LYS A 262 0.72 -12.59 1.00
CA LYS A 262 -0.27 -13.02 1.98
C LYS A 262 0.11 -14.35 2.60
N ILE A 263 -0.56 -14.67 3.70
CA ILE A 263 -0.61 -16.02 4.26
C ILE A 263 -1.96 -16.63 3.89
N ALA A 264 -1.94 -17.70 3.10
CA ALA A 264 -3.14 -18.43 2.75
C ALA A 264 -3.81 -19.01 4.00
N PHE A 265 -5.13 -19.14 3.98
CA PHE A 265 -5.83 -19.90 5.01
C PHE A 265 -5.34 -21.36 4.96
N GLU A 266 -4.89 -21.92 6.08
CA GLU A 266 -4.56 -23.35 6.17
C GLU A 266 -5.77 -24.20 5.75
N PRO A 267 -5.57 -25.39 5.13
CA PRO A 267 -6.65 -26.31 4.83
C PRO A 267 -7.43 -26.68 6.10
N ILE A 268 -8.76 -26.64 6.00
CA ILE A 268 -9.75 -26.83 7.07
C ILE A 268 -9.55 -28.09 7.94
N ASN A 269 -8.84 -29.11 7.46
CA ASN A 269 -8.70 -30.40 8.13
C ASN A 269 -7.98 -30.34 9.49
N LYS A 270 -7.37 -29.21 9.87
CA LYS A 270 -6.77 -28.97 11.20
C LYS A 270 -7.53 -27.98 12.09
N ARG A 271 -8.59 -27.33 11.59
CA ARG A 271 -9.31 -26.27 12.34
C ARG A 271 -10.69 -26.71 12.86
N LEU A 272 -11.05 -27.99 12.73
CA LEU A 272 -12.43 -28.44 12.91
C LEU A 272 -12.91 -28.70 14.34
N ASP A 273 -12.08 -28.54 15.36
CA ASP A 273 -12.50 -28.94 16.71
C ASP A 273 -12.89 -27.79 17.64
N GLN A 274 -12.69 -26.51 17.30
CA GLN A 274 -13.10 -25.39 18.17
C GLN A 274 -13.59 -24.15 17.41
N ASP A 275 -14.84 -23.79 17.72
CA ASP A 275 -15.60 -22.63 17.29
C ASP A 275 -14.90 -21.30 17.65
N TRP A 276 -14.77 -20.39 16.69
CA TRP A 276 -14.79 -18.95 16.98
C TRP A 276 -15.32 -18.10 15.82
N MET A 277 -16.44 -18.54 15.24
CA MET A 277 -17.27 -17.87 14.21
C MET A 277 -17.12 -18.43 12.79
N GLY A 278 -18.17 -19.17 12.40
CA GLY A 278 -18.21 -20.09 11.27
C GLY A 278 -17.90 -19.48 9.90
N THR A 279 -16.89 -20.05 9.25
CA THR A 279 -16.69 -19.91 7.81
C THR A 279 -17.01 -21.24 7.14
N GLY A 280 -18.17 -21.30 6.50
CA GLY A 280 -18.56 -22.44 5.68
C GLY A 280 -17.69 -22.59 4.43
N GLN A 281 -17.44 -23.86 4.11
CA GLN A 281 -17.06 -24.42 2.80
C GLN A 281 -15.55 -24.61 2.50
N PRO A 282 -15.05 -25.85 2.66
CA PRO A 282 -13.69 -26.31 2.34
C PRO A 282 -13.29 -26.37 0.86
N GLN A 283 -14.22 -26.20 -0.08
CA GLN A 283 -13.97 -26.60 -1.48
C GLN A 283 -13.27 -25.57 -2.39
N TYR A 284 -12.81 -24.41 -1.90
CA TYR A 284 -12.15 -23.39 -2.75
C TYR A 284 -10.73 -23.01 -2.36
N VAL A 285 -10.12 -23.70 -1.40
CA VAL A 285 -8.69 -23.53 -1.10
C VAL A 285 -7.86 -24.40 -2.05
N LYS A 286 -7.57 -23.90 -3.25
CA LYS A 286 -6.43 -24.42 -4.03
C LYS A 286 -5.15 -23.83 -3.43
N HIS A 287 -4.31 -24.71 -2.90
CA HIS A 287 -2.99 -24.48 -2.31
C HIS A 287 -2.08 -23.54 -3.14
N PRO A 288 -1.10 -22.86 -2.50
CA PRO A 288 0.14 -23.54 -2.13
C PRO A 288 0.53 -23.41 -0.65
N ILE A 289 1.19 -24.45 -0.17
CA ILE A 289 2.08 -24.49 0.98
C ILE A 289 3.14 -23.37 0.82
N SER A 290 3.24 -22.45 1.80
CA SER A 290 4.41 -21.61 2.13
C SER A 290 5.36 -21.20 0.97
N GLY A 291 4.85 -20.58 -0.10
CA GLY A 291 5.61 -20.43 -1.35
C GLY A 291 5.34 -19.19 -2.21
N GLU A 292 4.66 -18.17 -1.71
CA GLU A 292 4.57 -16.91 -2.45
C GLU A 292 5.90 -16.16 -2.33
N LYS A 293 6.48 -15.82 -3.49
CA LYS A 293 7.71 -15.01 -3.55
C LYS A 293 7.48 -13.69 -2.83
N SER A 294 8.52 -13.18 -2.18
CA SER A 294 8.47 -11.81 -1.64
C SER A 294 8.19 -10.83 -2.78
N ILE A 295 7.37 -9.81 -2.50
CA ILE A 295 6.99 -8.78 -3.46
C ILE A 295 7.23 -7.38 -2.90
N SER A 296 7.39 -6.40 -3.79
CA SER A 296 7.75 -5.04 -3.38
C SER A 296 6.67 -4.39 -2.54
N THR A 297 5.40 -4.69 -2.80
CA THR A 297 4.26 -4.05 -2.13
C THR A 297 4.28 -4.26 -0.63
N THR A 298 4.33 -5.52 -0.22
CA THR A 298 4.16 -5.90 1.18
C THR A 298 5.36 -5.40 1.98
N SER A 299 6.57 -5.59 1.43
CA SER A 299 7.80 -5.08 2.01
C SER A 299 7.86 -3.55 2.01
N GLY A 300 7.43 -2.89 0.94
CA GLY A 300 7.44 -1.44 0.77
C GLY A 300 6.46 -0.72 1.68
N ARG A 301 5.23 -1.25 1.85
CA ARG A 301 4.22 -0.70 2.78
C ARG A 301 4.57 -0.98 4.25
N ALA A 302 5.18 -2.12 4.55
CA ALA A 302 5.65 -2.43 5.90
C ALA A 302 6.80 -1.52 6.36
N LEU A 303 7.68 -1.10 5.44
CA LEU A 303 8.89 -0.36 5.77
C LEU A 303 8.67 0.97 6.51
N PRO A 304 7.84 1.93 6.02
CA PRO A 304 7.53 3.14 6.78
C PRO A 304 6.86 2.81 8.12
N ALA A 305 6.03 1.77 8.18
CA ALA A 305 5.41 1.35 9.43
C ALA A 305 6.41 0.87 10.47
N LEU A 306 7.39 0.06 10.07
CA LEU A 306 8.44 -0.45 10.96
C LEU A 306 9.29 0.67 11.57
N TRP A 307 9.55 1.74 10.81
CA TRP A 307 10.22 2.93 11.34
C TRP A 307 9.44 3.53 12.51
N HIS A 308 8.16 3.85 12.31
CA HIS A 308 7.31 4.42 13.36
C HIS A 308 7.14 3.48 14.55
N ILE A 309 6.97 2.17 14.31
CA ILE A 309 6.88 1.15 15.35
C ILE A 309 8.14 1.16 16.21
N TYR A 310 9.33 1.20 15.62
CA TYR A 310 10.59 1.30 16.35
C TYR A 310 10.67 2.60 17.17
N LYS A 311 10.27 3.74 16.60
CA LYS A 311 10.28 5.03 17.32
C LYS A 311 9.38 5.06 18.54
N ILE A 312 8.21 4.41 18.46
CA ILE A 312 7.25 4.38 19.57
C ILE A 312 7.69 3.38 20.64
N THR A 313 8.18 2.21 20.23
CA THR A 313 8.45 1.09 21.15
C THR A 313 9.87 1.06 21.70
N GLY A 314 10.84 1.65 20.99
CA GLY A 314 12.27 1.53 21.28
C GLY A 314 12.84 0.12 21.14
N ASN A 315 12.07 -0.86 20.63
CA ASN A 315 12.48 -2.26 20.60
C ASN A 315 13.35 -2.56 19.37
N GLU A 316 14.61 -2.94 19.61
CA GLU A 316 15.61 -3.22 18.58
C GLU A 316 15.20 -4.32 17.59
N LYS A 317 14.30 -5.24 17.97
CA LYS A 317 13.81 -6.27 17.03
C LYS A 317 13.15 -5.66 15.79
N TYR A 318 12.41 -4.55 15.96
CA TYR A 318 11.75 -3.86 14.87
C TYR A 318 12.75 -3.09 14.01
N GLN A 319 13.79 -2.51 14.62
CA GLN A 319 14.86 -1.85 13.89
C GLN A 319 15.67 -2.85 13.04
N LYS A 320 15.98 -4.02 13.60
CA LYS A 320 16.67 -5.09 12.87
C LYS A 320 15.85 -5.52 11.66
N PHE A 321 14.57 -5.81 11.86
CA PHE A 321 13.66 -6.21 10.79
C PHE A 321 13.49 -5.12 9.72
N MET A 322 13.35 -3.86 10.13
CA MET A 322 13.32 -2.70 9.21
C MET A 322 14.54 -2.67 8.30
N LYS A 323 15.75 -2.89 8.83
CA LYS A 323 16.99 -2.91 8.03
C LYS A 323 17.04 -4.08 7.04
N GLU A 324 16.51 -5.24 7.42
CA GLU A 324 16.43 -6.41 6.52
C GLU A 324 15.47 -6.14 5.35
N ILE A 325 14.30 -5.58 5.65
CA ILE A 325 13.31 -5.19 4.64
C ILE A 325 13.82 -4.04 3.75
N GLU A 326 14.53 -3.06 4.31
CA GLU A 326 15.23 -2.01 3.55
C GLU A 326 16.20 -2.61 2.54
N ASN A 327 17.09 -3.51 3.00
CA ASN A 327 18.06 -4.17 2.14
C ASN A 327 17.40 -4.99 1.02
N TYR A 328 16.31 -5.69 1.35
CA TYR A 328 15.51 -6.41 0.38
C TYR A 328 14.92 -5.47 -0.68
N ASN A 329 14.26 -4.37 -0.28
CA ASN A 329 13.68 -3.40 -1.22
C ASN A 329 14.73 -2.79 -2.15
N LEU A 330 15.88 -2.37 -1.60
CA LEU A 330 16.99 -1.82 -2.38
C LEU A 330 17.49 -2.83 -3.40
N LYS A 331 17.81 -4.06 -2.98
CA LYS A 331 18.40 -5.10 -3.84
C LYS A 331 17.42 -5.67 -4.87
N ALA A 332 16.18 -5.93 -4.45
CA ALA A 332 15.21 -6.64 -5.26
C ALA A 332 14.49 -5.73 -6.25
N PHE A 333 14.31 -4.44 -5.93
CA PHE A 333 13.45 -3.53 -6.70
C PHE A 333 14.12 -2.23 -7.09
N GLN A 334 14.51 -1.38 -6.14
CA GLN A 334 14.98 -0.02 -6.45
C GLN A 334 16.24 -0.06 -7.34
N ASN A 335 17.23 -0.88 -6.99
CA ASN A 335 18.44 -1.08 -7.79
C ASN A 335 18.17 -1.73 -9.17
N LYS A 336 16.94 -2.12 -9.45
CA LYS A 336 16.51 -2.71 -10.72
C LYS A 336 15.47 -1.83 -11.43
N PHE A 337 15.27 -0.59 -10.98
CA PHE A 337 14.29 0.34 -11.56
C PHE A 337 12.85 -0.15 -11.48
N LEU A 338 12.54 -1.00 -10.50
CA LEU A 338 11.20 -1.52 -10.28
C LEU A 338 10.43 -0.66 -9.29
N PHE A 339 9.15 -0.46 -9.56
CA PHE A 339 8.24 0.22 -8.65
C PHE A 339 8.10 -0.54 -7.31
N ASN A 340 8.26 0.20 -6.22
CA ASN A 340 8.07 -0.28 -4.85
C ASN A 340 6.61 -0.21 -4.37
N SER A 341 5.64 -0.11 -5.28
CA SER A 341 4.29 0.32 -4.95
C SER A 341 3.20 -0.48 -5.67
N HIS A 342 2.31 -1.10 -4.91
CA HIS A 342 1.06 -1.69 -5.39
C HIS A 342 -0.06 -1.52 -4.36
N HIS A 343 -1.30 -1.74 -4.78
CA HIS A 343 -2.45 -1.74 -3.88
C HIS A 343 -2.49 -3.04 -3.05
N PRO A 344 -2.67 -3.00 -1.72
CA PRO A 344 -2.62 -4.19 -0.85
C PRO A 344 -3.73 -5.23 -1.16
N ASP A 345 -4.89 -4.76 -1.60
CA ASP A 345 -6.03 -5.62 -1.96
C ASP A 345 -6.01 -6.15 -3.38
N LEU A 346 -5.13 -5.63 -4.24
CA LEU A 346 -5.08 -6.05 -5.64
C LEU A 346 -4.06 -7.18 -5.82
N PRO A 347 -4.15 -7.95 -6.92
CA PRO A 347 -3.12 -8.90 -7.30
C PRO A 347 -1.72 -8.26 -7.35
N PRO A 348 -0.66 -9.04 -7.10
CA PRO A 348 0.71 -8.52 -6.90
C PRO A 348 1.36 -7.90 -8.14
N HIS A 349 0.68 -7.92 -9.29
CA HIS A 349 1.12 -7.28 -10.54
C HIS A 349 0.39 -5.95 -10.79
N THR A 350 -0.56 -5.56 -9.92
CA THR A 350 -1.34 -4.34 -10.08
C THR A 350 -0.65 -3.19 -9.37
N LEU A 351 0.28 -2.57 -10.08
CA LEU A 351 0.98 -1.36 -9.65
C LEU A 351 -0.01 -0.23 -9.33
N GLU A 352 0.25 0.51 -8.26
CA GLU A 352 -0.55 1.67 -7.84
C GLU A 352 0.41 2.82 -7.49
N GLU A 353 0.05 4.06 -7.80
CA GLU A 353 0.88 5.23 -7.49
C GLU A 353 0.96 5.50 -5.97
N ALA A 354 -0.13 5.32 -5.23
CA ALA A 354 -0.25 5.76 -3.84
C ALA A 354 0.81 5.14 -2.90
N GLY A 355 1.19 3.89 -3.12
CA GLY A 355 2.19 3.21 -2.29
C GLY A 355 3.63 3.73 -2.46
N ILE A 356 3.96 4.45 -3.54
CA ILE A 356 5.32 4.99 -3.74
C ILE A 356 5.58 6.13 -2.76
N TRP A 357 4.54 6.86 -2.38
CA TRP A 357 4.65 7.91 -1.39
C TRP A 357 4.96 7.37 0.00
N GLY A 358 4.54 6.13 0.31
CA GLY A 358 4.93 5.43 1.54
C GLY A 358 6.43 5.13 1.60
N ILE A 359 7.05 4.72 0.47
CA ILE A 359 8.50 4.51 0.44
C ILE A 359 9.27 5.84 0.48
N CYS A 360 8.75 6.89 -0.16
CA CYS A 360 9.31 8.24 -0.03
C CYS A 360 9.27 8.73 1.43
N GLU A 361 8.14 8.54 2.14
CA GLU A 361 8.01 8.85 3.57
C GLU A 361 9.15 8.19 4.37
N TYR A 362 9.38 6.89 4.12
CA TYR A 362 10.42 6.14 4.81
C TYR A 362 11.82 6.72 4.57
N TRP A 363 12.16 7.01 3.32
CA TRP A 363 13.47 7.57 2.97
C TRP A 363 13.69 8.95 3.56
N LEU A 364 12.67 9.81 3.55
CA LEU A 364 12.73 11.13 4.18
C LEU A 364 12.92 11.01 5.69
N ASN A 365 12.20 10.09 6.36
CA ASN A 365 12.41 9.82 7.79
C ASN A 365 13.85 9.36 8.07
N ARG A 366 14.42 8.49 7.24
CA ARG A 366 15.81 8.03 7.38
C ARG A 366 16.82 9.16 7.15
N TYR A 367 16.59 10.02 6.16
CA TYR A 367 17.38 11.23 5.95
C TYR A 367 17.31 12.13 7.18
N ASP A 368 16.13 12.36 7.74
CA ASP A 368 15.97 13.26 8.87
C ASP A 368 16.72 12.79 10.11
N GLU A 369 16.79 11.48 10.35
CA GLU A 369 17.51 10.90 11.47
C GLU A 369 19.02 10.85 11.29
N THR A 370 19.49 10.53 10.08
CA THR A 370 20.90 10.22 9.84
C THR A 370 21.66 11.36 9.16
N LYS A 371 20.92 12.29 8.54
CA LYS A 371 21.43 13.30 7.60
C LYS A 371 22.25 12.72 6.45
N ASN A 372 22.09 11.43 6.15
CA ASN A 372 22.74 10.78 5.03
C ASN A 372 21.99 11.11 3.74
N SER A 373 22.64 11.88 2.85
CA SER A 373 22.10 12.33 1.58
C SER A 373 21.65 11.20 0.64
N GLU A 374 22.18 9.98 0.80
CA GLU A 374 21.74 8.82 0.01
C GLU A 374 20.24 8.54 0.20
N TYR A 375 19.70 8.72 1.41
CA TYR A 375 18.26 8.56 1.64
C TYR A 375 17.44 9.64 0.95
N LEU A 376 17.94 10.88 0.88
CA LEU A 376 17.26 11.94 0.15
C LEU A 376 17.23 11.62 -1.36
N LYS A 377 18.35 11.10 -1.91
CA LYS A 377 18.40 10.64 -3.30
C LYS A 377 17.41 9.51 -3.57
N HIS A 378 17.31 8.52 -2.68
CA HIS A 378 16.30 7.46 -2.80
C HIS A 378 14.88 8.03 -2.83
N ALA A 379 14.56 9.00 -1.97
CA ALA A 379 13.24 9.64 -1.95
C ALA A 379 12.95 10.38 -3.26
N GLU A 380 13.93 11.14 -3.74
CA GLU A 380 13.85 11.91 -4.97
C GLU A 380 13.66 10.99 -6.19
N ALA A 381 14.46 9.93 -6.32
CA ALA A 381 14.34 8.97 -7.41
C ALA A 381 12.98 8.27 -7.42
N ASN A 382 12.47 7.85 -6.26
CA ASN A 382 11.12 7.26 -6.17
C ASN A 382 10.02 8.28 -6.53
N ALA A 383 10.16 9.56 -6.16
CA ALA A 383 9.22 10.60 -6.57
C ALA A 383 9.27 10.86 -8.09
N HIS A 384 10.45 10.87 -8.72
CA HIS A 384 10.58 10.99 -10.17
C HIS A 384 9.99 9.78 -10.90
N LEU A 385 10.22 8.57 -10.37
CA LEU A 385 9.62 7.35 -10.91
C LEU A 385 8.08 7.39 -10.84
N SER A 386 7.49 8.00 -9.81
CA SER A 386 6.04 8.18 -9.74
C SER A 386 5.49 9.10 -10.84
N LEU A 387 6.24 10.13 -11.26
CA LEU A 387 5.85 11.01 -12.36
C LEU A 387 5.69 10.22 -13.67
N THR A 388 6.57 9.26 -13.94
CA THR A 388 6.50 8.40 -15.13
C THR A 388 5.23 7.54 -15.21
N TRP A 389 4.49 7.40 -14.11
CA TRP A 389 3.18 6.74 -14.10
C TRP A 389 2.04 7.66 -14.55
N LYS A 390 2.17 8.97 -14.28
CA LYS A 390 1.17 10.02 -14.54
C LYS A 390 1.32 10.69 -15.90
N CYS A 391 2.46 10.51 -16.56
CA CYS A 391 2.65 10.95 -17.93
C CYS A 391 1.83 10.04 -18.86
N PRO A 392 1.17 10.58 -19.90
CA PRO A 392 0.31 9.76 -20.75
C PRO A 392 1.09 8.61 -21.39
N LYS A 393 0.39 7.48 -21.56
CA LYS A 393 0.91 6.19 -21.99
C LYS A 393 0.74 5.97 -23.48
#